data_AF-A0A5E4LZE5-F1
#
_entry.id   AF-A0A5E4LZE5-F1
#
_cell.length_a   1.000
_cell.length_b   1.000
_cell.length_c   1.000
_cell.angle_alpha   90.00
_cell.angle_beta   90.00
_cell.angle_gamma   90.00
#
_symmetry.space_group_name_H-M   'P 1'
#
loop_
_entity.id
_entity.type
_entity.pdbx_description
1 polymer ?
#
loop_
_entity_poly.entity_id
_entity_poly.type
_entity_poly.pdbx_seq_one_letter_code
_entity_poly.pdbx_strand_id
1 'polypeptide(L)'
;MGLFGRSKKEYERYEEESKDIQVKTSEKSLKEQSQNELDHLRKEIEESVFKLDSYSRGLENVKSELDSVTKEVQSAKDDLLSIKSEIASTKSQHELILKQVKTAKDELEMIRSQHNQEEIDEIKSQIIQARDELSSINSEKENKTFELDELQTKISMTRSEFDEMSLTMQNAKSDLDSLKSQHESKKNEIMITKKELEFIEKELASVGKKNDTQKIVEAACAVASAINAKYEAATKELEILKVALKRIKEEYEGAKNELEFLKNKLQSIK
;
A
#
# COMPACT_ATOMS: atom_id res chain seq x y z
N MET A 1 -45.30 144.09 -40.29
CA MET A 1 -46.04 144.48 -41.52
C MET A 1 -46.24 143.21 -42.36
N GLY A 2 -47.21 143.10 -43.26
CA GLY A 2 -48.34 144.00 -43.52
C GLY A 2 -49.66 143.46 -42.96
N LEU A 3 -50.78 143.79 -43.63
CA LEU A 3 -52.16 143.29 -43.42
C LEU A 3 -52.89 143.22 -44.81
N PHE A 4 -54.16 142.75 -44.86
CA PHE A 4 -55.06 142.50 -46.04
C PHE A 4 -54.77 141.20 -46.85
N GLY A 5 -55.63 140.63 -47.72
CA GLY A 5 -57.02 140.94 -48.20
C GLY A 5 -57.61 139.78 -49.08
N ARG A 6 -58.89 139.84 -49.55
CA ARG A 6 -59.58 138.76 -50.34
C ARG A 6 -60.80 139.21 -51.22
N SER A 7 -61.12 138.48 -52.33
CA SER A 7 -62.36 138.51 -53.19
C SER A 7 -62.31 137.39 -54.29
N LYS A 8 -63.25 137.00 -55.20
CA LYS A 8 -64.76 136.91 -55.28
C LYS A 8 -65.14 135.55 -55.99
N LYS A 9 -66.12 135.49 -56.94
CA LYS A 9 -66.72 134.30 -57.62
C LYS A 9 -67.49 134.64 -58.93
N GLU A 10 -67.89 133.63 -59.73
CA GLU A 10 -69.28 133.42 -60.29
C GLU A 10 -69.43 133.10 -61.81
N TYR A 11 -68.36 133.17 -62.61
CA TYR A 11 -68.26 132.43 -63.88
C TYR A 11 -67.89 130.95 -63.60
N GLU A 12 -68.41 129.92 -64.30
CA GLU A 12 -69.62 129.88 -65.13
C GLU A 12 -70.13 128.44 -65.39
N ARG A 13 -70.80 127.85 -64.39
CA ARG A 13 -72.01 126.99 -64.41
C ARG A 13 -72.23 125.91 -65.49
N TYR A 14 -72.03 126.20 -66.77
CA TYR A 14 -72.11 125.20 -67.85
C TYR A 14 -70.82 124.38 -68.00
N GLU A 15 -69.67 124.93 -67.62
CA GLU A 15 -68.53 124.08 -67.27
C GLU A 15 -68.82 123.25 -66.02
N GLU A 16 -69.52 123.82 -65.03
CA GLU A 16 -69.78 123.17 -63.75
C GLU A 16 -70.60 121.89 -63.95
N GLU A 17 -71.72 121.87 -64.69
CA GLU A 17 -72.52 120.65 -64.90
C GLU A 17 -71.75 119.53 -65.66
N SER A 18 -71.02 119.87 -66.72
CA SER A 18 -70.26 118.89 -67.50
C SER A 18 -69.10 118.31 -66.68
N LYS A 19 -68.42 119.16 -65.89
CA LYS A 19 -67.36 118.73 -64.97
C LYS A 19 -67.93 117.99 -63.77
N ASP A 20 -69.12 118.32 -63.25
CA ASP A 20 -69.74 117.60 -62.13
C ASP A 20 -70.04 116.15 -62.51
N ILE A 21 -70.52 115.89 -63.72
CA ILE A 21 -70.79 114.52 -64.21
C ILE A 21 -69.48 113.75 -64.40
N GLN A 22 -68.45 114.41 -64.96
CA GLN A 22 -67.13 113.79 -65.18
C GLN A 22 -66.39 113.53 -63.86
N VAL A 23 -66.45 114.47 -62.91
CA VAL A 23 -65.87 114.34 -61.55
C VAL A 23 -66.62 113.28 -60.76
N LYS A 24 -67.96 113.24 -60.78
CA LYS A 24 -68.74 112.19 -60.08
C LYS A 24 -68.49 110.79 -60.64
N THR A 25 -68.17 110.65 -61.93
CA THR A 25 -67.73 109.36 -62.49
C THR A 25 -66.28 109.03 -62.13
N SER A 26 -65.37 110.00 -62.10
CA SER A 26 -64.00 109.81 -61.59
C SER A 26 -63.92 109.49 -60.10
N GLU A 27 -64.65 110.20 -59.23
CA GLU A 27 -64.72 109.93 -57.78
C GLU A 27 -65.31 108.55 -57.49
N LYS A 28 -66.37 108.15 -58.22
CA LYS A 28 -66.95 106.82 -58.10
C LYS A 28 -65.94 105.74 -58.50
N SER A 29 -65.23 105.93 -59.62
CA SER A 29 -64.18 105.02 -60.09
C SER A 29 -63.02 104.90 -59.10
N LEU A 30 -62.51 106.01 -58.56
CA LEU A 30 -61.48 106.03 -57.52
C LEU A 30 -61.93 105.29 -56.26
N LYS A 31 -63.17 105.52 -55.80
CA LYS A 31 -63.73 104.85 -54.63
C LYS A 31 -63.91 103.34 -54.85
N GLU A 32 -64.26 102.93 -56.06
CA GLU A 32 -64.36 101.53 -56.48
C GLU A 32 -62.97 100.86 -56.56
N GLN A 33 -61.95 101.56 -57.07
CA GLN A 33 -60.56 101.11 -57.03
C GLN A 33 -60.06 100.91 -55.59
N SER A 34 -60.21 101.91 -54.71
CA SER A 34 -59.78 101.80 -53.31
C SER A 34 -60.54 100.72 -52.53
N GLN A 35 -61.80 100.46 -52.89
CA GLN A 35 -62.55 99.33 -52.32
C GLN A 35 -61.95 97.98 -52.76
N ASN A 36 -61.63 97.82 -54.05
CA ASN A 36 -60.97 96.62 -54.58
C ASN A 36 -59.57 96.39 -53.95
N GLU A 37 -58.80 97.46 -53.73
CA GLU A 37 -57.51 97.40 -53.03
C GLU A 37 -57.67 96.99 -51.55
N LEU A 38 -58.67 97.52 -50.84
CA LEU A 38 -59.00 97.10 -49.47
C LEU A 38 -59.47 95.64 -49.42
N ASP A 39 -60.24 95.16 -50.39
CA ASP A 39 -60.71 93.77 -50.44
C ASP A 39 -59.63 92.78 -50.89
N HIS A 40 -58.60 93.24 -51.62
CA HIS A 40 -57.37 92.47 -51.84
C HIS A 40 -56.57 92.36 -50.53
N LEU A 41 -56.30 93.48 -49.87
CA LEU A 41 -55.54 93.50 -48.61
C LEU A 41 -56.24 92.70 -47.50
N ARG A 42 -57.58 92.68 -47.46
CA ARG A 42 -58.34 91.80 -46.55
C ARG A 42 -58.06 90.32 -46.79
N LYS A 43 -58.08 89.86 -48.04
CA LYS A 43 -57.76 88.46 -48.39
C LYS A 43 -56.32 88.11 -48.07
N GLU A 44 -55.38 89.02 -48.34
CA GLU A 44 -53.96 88.84 -48.01
C GLU A 44 -53.74 88.76 -46.49
N ILE A 45 -54.46 89.56 -45.71
CA ILE A 45 -54.50 89.46 -44.24
C ILE A 45 -55.11 88.13 -43.80
N GLU A 46 -56.26 87.72 -44.33
CA GLU A 46 -56.92 86.43 -44.01
C GLU A 46 -55.99 85.23 -44.32
N GLU A 47 -55.31 85.25 -45.48
CA GLU A 47 -54.28 84.27 -45.83
C GLU A 47 -53.09 84.30 -44.86
N SER A 48 -52.63 85.49 -44.44
CA SER A 48 -51.52 85.62 -43.50
C SER A 48 -51.87 85.08 -42.10
N VAL A 49 -53.10 85.31 -41.65
CA VAL A 49 -53.64 84.76 -40.40
C VAL A 49 -53.74 83.24 -40.50
N PHE A 50 -54.27 82.70 -41.61
CA PHE A 50 -54.33 81.25 -41.81
C PHE A 50 -52.93 80.59 -41.83
N LYS A 51 -51.95 81.24 -42.46
CA LYS A 51 -50.54 80.80 -42.45
C LYS A 51 -49.95 80.84 -41.04
N LEU A 52 -50.22 81.91 -40.27
CA LEU A 52 -49.77 82.05 -38.88
C LEU A 52 -50.40 81.00 -37.95
N ASP A 53 -51.70 80.72 -38.08
CA ASP A 53 -52.41 79.67 -37.35
C ASP A 53 -51.80 78.28 -37.65
N SER A 54 -51.49 78.02 -38.91
CA SER A 54 -50.84 76.78 -39.36
C SER A 54 -49.44 76.64 -38.75
N TYR A 55 -48.62 77.70 -38.78
CA TYR A 55 -47.30 77.70 -38.14
C TYR A 55 -47.37 77.57 -36.62
N SER A 56 -48.37 78.17 -35.97
CA SER A 56 -48.58 78.05 -34.52
C SER A 56 -48.86 76.60 -34.11
N ARG A 57 -49.77 75.92 -34.82
CA ARG A 57 -50.05 74.47 -34.62
C ARG A 57 -48.84 73.60 -34.94
N GLY A 58 -48.09 73.93 -36.00
CA GLY A 58 -46.85 73.25 -36.34
C GLY A 58 -45.78 73.37 -35.23
N LEU A 59 -45.63 74.56 -34.65
CA LEU A 59 -44.72 74.81 -33.53
C LEU A 59 -45.14 74.07 -32.25
N GLU A 60 -46.45 74.01 -31.96
CA GLU A 60 -46.98 73.26 -30.82
C GLU A 60 -46.80 71.74 -30.97
N ASN A 61 -47.02 71.20 -32.17
CA ASN A 61 -46.71 69.80 -32.49
C ASN A 61 -45.21 69.50 -32.30
N VAL A 62 -44.32 70.28 -32.91
CA VAL A 62 -42.85 70.11 -32.79
C VAL A 62 -42.38 70.22 -31.34
N LYS A 63 -43.00 71.09 -30.54
CA LYS A 63 -42.74 71.17 -29.10
C LYS A 63 -43.18 69.88 -28.38
N SER A 64 -44.35 69.35 -28.70
CA SER A 64 -44.84 68.08 -28.12
C SER A 64 -43.95 66.88 -28.47
N GLU A 65 -43.41 66.84 -29.68
CA GLU A 65 -42.46 65.83 -30.15
C GLU A 65 -41.13 65.95 -29.40
N LEU A 66 -40.61 67.17 -29.26
CA LEU A 66 -39.40 67.46 -28.47
C LEU A 66 -39.57 67.06 -26.99
N ASP A 67 -40.74 67.32 -26.39
CA ASP A 67 -41.09 66.92 -25.02
C ASP A 67 -41.26 65.39 -24.87
N SER A 68 -41.53 64.64 -25.95
CA SER A 68 -41.53 63.16 -25.95
C SER A 68 -40.10 62.63 -26.07
N VAL A 69 -39.36 63.06 -27.10
CA VAL A 69 -37.97 62.66 -27.34
C VAL A 69 -37.08 62.96 -26.13
N THR A 70 -37.30 64.07 -25.43
CA THR A 70 -36.57 64.41 -24.19
C THR A 70 -36.81 63.38 -23.07
N LYS A 71 -38.04 62.85 -22.94
CA LYS A 71 -38.37 61.80 -21.95
C LYS A 71 -37.78 60.45 -22.36
N GLU A 72 -37.86 60.10 -23.64
CA GLU A 72 -37.29 58.87 -24.22
C GLU A 72 -35.76 58.84 -24.04
N VAL A 73 -35.07 59.95 -24.33
CA VAL A 73 -33.63 60.10 -24.11
C VAL A 73 -33.25 59.99 -22.62
N GLN A 74 -34.06 60.53 -21.71
CA GLN A 74 -33.80 60.40 -20.28
C GLN A 74 -34.05 58.95 -19.78
N SER A 75 -35.10 58.27 -20.26
CA SER A 75 -35.32 56.84 -19.96
C SER A 75 -34.15 55.98 -20.44
N ALA A 76 -33.78 56.10 -21.71
CA ALA A 76 -32.69 55.31 -22.30
C ALA A 76 -31.33 55.57 -21.64
N LYS A 77 -31.13 56.76 -21.06
CA LYS A 77 -29.95 57.10 -20.25
C LYS A 77 -29.96 56.42 -18.88
N ASP A 78 -31.11 56.31 -18.23
CA ASP A 78 -31.24 55.63 -16.95
C ASP A 78 -31.17 54.11 -17.11
N ASP A 79 -31.76 53.55 -18.18
CA ASP A 79 -31.59 52.15 -18.61
C ASP A 79 -30.11 51.82 -18.84
N LEU A 80 -29.39 52.70 -19.56
CA LEU A 80 -27.94 52.58 -19.79
C LEU A 80 -27.12 52.63 -18.50
N LEU A 81 -27.60 53.29 -17.44
CA LEU A 81 -26.95 53.28 -16.12
C LEU A 81 -27.22 51.96 -15.37
N SER A 82 -28.44 51.40 -15.45
CA SER A 82 -28.73 50.06 -14.89
C SER A 82 -27.87 48.98 -15.54
N ILE A 83 -27.85 48.92 -16.87
CA ILE A 83 -27.06 47.95 -17.65
C ILE A 83 -25.56 48.05 -17.30
N LYS A 84 -25.02 49.25 -17.10
CA LYS A 84 -23.62 49.43 -16.65
C LYS A 84 -23.38 48.88 -15.25
N SER A 85 -24.32 49.05 -14.32
CA SER A 85 -24.27 48.48 -12.97
C SER A 85 -24.31 46.96 -13.00
N GLU A 86 -25.23 46.38 -13.78
CA GLU A 86 -25.38 44.93 -13.98
C GLU A 86 -24.13 44.29 -14.59
N ILE A 87 -23.53 44.93 -15.60
CA ILE A 87 -22.25 44.49 -16.21
C ILE A 87 -21.11 44.54 -15.17
N ALA A 88 -21.03 45.57 -14.33
CA ALA A 88 -20.01 45.66 -13.29
C ALA A 88 -20.18 44.57 -12.21
N SER A 89 -21.42 44.32 -11.78
CA SER A 89 -21.77 43.24 -10.84
C SER A 89 -21.41 41.86 -11.41
N THR A 90 -21.81 41.60 -12.66
CA THR A 90 -21.54 40.34 -13.37
C THR A 90 -20.03 40.07 -13.52
N LYS A 91 -19.23 41.10 -13.82
CA LYS A 91 -17.76 41.00 -13.86
C LYS A 91 -17.16 40.64 -12.50
N SER A 92 -17.62 41.28 -11.42
CA SER A 92 -17.18 40.96 -10.06
C SER A 92 -17.51 39.52 -9.66
N GLN A 93 -18.73 39.05 -9.98
CA GLN A 93 -19.12 37.65 -9.79
C GLN A 93 -18.25 36.68 -10.61
N HIS A 94 -17.96 37.00 -11.87
CA HIS A 94 -17.08 36.20 -12.71
C HIS A 94 -15.65 36.09 -12.15
N GLU A 95 -15.07 37.19 -11.66
CA GLU A 95 -13.76 37.17 -10.99
C GLU A 95 -13.75 36.34 -9.70
N LEU A 96 -14.84 36.33 -8.93
CA LEU A 96 -14.98 35.49 -7.75
C LEU A 96 -15.07 34.00 -8.13
N ILE A 97 -15.85 33.66 -9.16
CA ILE A 97 -15.94 32.29 -9.68
C ILE A 97 -14.59 31.82 -10.22
N LEU A 98 -13.84 32.65 -10.94
CA LEU A 98 -12.48 32.31 -11.41
C LEU A 98 -11.52 32.01 -10.24
N LYS A 99 -11.60 32.77 -9.13
CA LYS A 99 -10.81 32.52 -7.92
C LYS A 99 -11.20 31.18 -7.27
N GLN A 100 -12.51 30.93 -7.10
CA GLN A 100 -13.02 29.66 -6.56
C GLN A 100 -12.63 28.45 -7.41
N VAL A 101 -12.74 28.54 -8.74
CA VAL A 101 -12.33 27.50 -9.69
C VAL A 101 -10.82 27.26 -9.65
N LYS A 102 -10.01 28.27 -9.35
CA LYS A 102 -8.58 28.06 -9.11
C LYS A 102 -8.36 27.31 -7.80
N THR A 103 -8.88 27.80 -6.68
CA THR A 103 -8.73 27.15 -5.36
C THR A 103 -9.17 25.68 -5.39
N ALA A 104 -10.33 25.37 -6.00
CA ALA A 104 -10.81 23.99 -6.14
C ALA A 104 -9.93 23.09 -7.03
N LYS A 105 -9.13 23.66 -7.96
CA LYS A 105 -8.11 22.92 -8.70
C LYS A 105 -6.87 22.68 -7.84
N ASP A 106 -6.38 23.72 -7.18
CA ASP A 106 -5.21 23.66 -6.29
C ASP A 106 -5.45 22.62 -5.17
N GLU A 107 -6.66 22.58 -4.58
CA GLU A 107 -7.11 21.57 -3.61
C GLU A 107 -7.18 20.15 -4.20
N LEU A 108 -7.76 20.00 -5.40
CA LEU A 108 -7.89 18.70 -6.08
C LEU A 108 -6.52 18.13 -6.51
N GLU A 109 -5.56 18.98 -6.82
CA GLU A 109 -4.17 18.60 -7.10
C GLU A 109 -3.45 18.13 -5.82
N MET A 110 -3.66 18.82 -4.68
CA MET A 110 -3.17 18.33 -3.38
C MET A 110 -3.79 16.99 -2.95
N ILE A 111 -5.09 16.80 -3.14
CA ILE A 111 -5.75 15.52 -2.81
C ILE A 111 -5.19 14.38 -3.68
N ARG A 112 -4.85 14.65 -4.95
CA ARG A 112 -4.21 13.68 -5.84
C ARG A 112 -2.78 13.32 -5.43
N SER A 113 -1.98 14.29 -4.97
CA SER A 113 -0.62 13.99 -4.49
C SER A 113 -0.61 13.36 -3.10
N GLN A 114 -1.60 13.64 -2.24
CA GLN A 114 -1.79 12.96 -0.95
C GLN A 114 -2.30 11.52 -1.09
N HIS A 115 -3.08 11.20 -2.13
CA HIS A 115 -3.40 9.81 -2.47
C HIS A 115 -2.22 9.16 -3.23
N ASN A 116 -1.06 9.12 -2.58
CA ASN A 116 0.15 8.60 -3.20
C ASN A 116 0.08 7.08 -3.38
N GLN A 117 -0.25 6.66 -4.60
CA GLN A 117 -0.40 5.25 -4.96
C GLN A 117 0.93 4.48 -4.77
N GLU A 118 2.06 5.16 -4.88
CA GLU A 118 3.40 4.59 -4.69
C GLU A 118 3.61 4.11 -3.24
N GLU A 119 3.21 4.89 -2.23
CA GLU A 119 3.27 4.49 -0.82
C GLU A 119 2.37 3.27 -0.54
N ILE A 120 1.17 3.24 -1.14
CA ILE A 120 0.23 2.13 -1.00
C ILE A 120 0.81 0.84 -1.60
N ASP A 121 1.48 0.92 -2.75
CA ASP A 121 2.08 -0.24 -3.42
C ASP A 121 3.43 -0.64 -2.82
N GLU A 122 4.20 0.29 -2.25
CA GLU A 122 5.38 -0.01 -1.43
C GLU A 122 4.97 -0.78 -0.17
N ILE A 123 3.96 -0.32 0.57
CA ILE A 123 3.44 -1.02 1.76
C ILE A 123 2.95 -2.43 1.39
N LYS A 124 2.28 -2.62 0.24
CA LYS A 124 1.93 -3.98 -0.25
C LYS A 124 3.16 -4.83 -0.52
N SER A 125 4.20 -4.25 -1.14
CA SER A 125 5.45 -4.95 -1.43
C SER A 125 6.15 -5.42 -0.14
N GLN A 126 6.26 -4.52 0.86
CA GLN A 126 6.79 -4.84 2.18
C GLN A 126 5.97 -5.94 2.89
N ILE A 127 4.63 -5.90 2.79
CA ILE A 127 3.74 -6.94 3.35
C ILE A 127 3.94 -8.30 2.66
N ILE A 128 4.21 -8.33 1.35
CA ILE A 128 4.51 -9.57 0.62
C ILE A 128 5.87 -10.12 1.05
N GLN A 129 6.91 -9.28 1.09
CA GLN A 129 8.25 -9.68 1.54
C GLN A 129 8.23 -10.26 2.96
N ALA A 130 7.61 -9.56 3.92
CA ALA A 130 7.49 -10.04 5.30
C ALA A 130 6.68 -11.35 5.42
N ARG A 131 5.75 -11.61 4.50
CA ARG A 131 4.98 -12.86 4.44
C ARG A 131 5.83 -14.02 3.91
N ASP A 132 6.64 -13.78 2.89
CA ASP A 132 7.52 -14.79 2.30
C ASP A 132 8.68 -15.15 3.26
N GLU A 133 9.25 -14.15 3.96
CA GLU A 133 10.19 -14.35 5.06
C GLU A 133 9.60 -15.20 6.18
N LEU A 134 8.38 -14.87 6.64
CA LEU A 134 7.67 -15.64 7.68
C LEU A 134 7.39 -17.08 7.23
N SER A 135 7.08 -17.29 5.95
CA SER A 135 6.92 -18.62 5.36
C SER A 135 8.24 -19.41 5.36
N SER A 136 9.36 -18.76 5.01
CA SER A 136 10.69 -19.38 5.03
C SER A 136 11.12 -19.79 6.44
N ILE A 137 10.93 -18.90 7.43
CA ILE A 137 11.24 -19.16 8.84
C ILE A 137 10.41 -20.32 9.40
N ASN A 138 9.13 -20.43 9.02
CA ASN A 138 8.30 -21.58 9.41
C ASN A 138 8.80 -22.90 8.81
N SER A 139 9.18 -22.92 7.52
CA SER A 139 9.76 -24.13 6.92
C SER A 139 11.11 -24.53 7.53
N GLU A 140 11.98 -23.57 7.87
CA GLU A 140 13.22 -23.88 8.60
C GLU A 140 12.92 -24.44 10.00
N LYS A 141 11.98 -23.85 10.73
CA LYS A 141 11.52 -24.33 12.05
C LYS A 141 10.95 -25.75 11.98
N GLU A 142 10.16 -26.08 10.97
CA GLU A 142 9.63 -27.43 10.76
C GLU A 142 10.76 -28.44 10.49
N ASN A 143 11.71 -28.10 9.62
CA ASN A 143 12.90 -28.92 9.37
C ASN A 143 13.73 -29.13 10.65
N LYS A 144 13.96 -28.09 11.46
CA LYS A 144 14.68 -28.19 12.74
C LYS A 144 13.94 -29.00 13.79
N THR A 145 12.61 -28.97 13.78
CA THR A 145 11.78 -29.84 14.63
C THR A 145 11.97 -31.31 14.24
N PHE A 146 11.96 -31.62 12.93
CA PHE A 146 12.22 -32.97 12.43
C PHE A 146 13.65 -33.46 12.76
N GLU A 147 14.67 -32.61 12.61
CA GLU A 147 16.06 -32.92 13.02
C GLU A 147 16.16 -33.24 14.53
N LEU A 148 15.43 -32.51 15.39
CA LEU A 148 15.39 -32.78 16.83
C LEU A 148 14.72 -34.11 17.16
N ASP A 149 13.64 -34.48 16.49
CA ASP A 149 12.90 -35.73 16.74
C ASP A 149 13.67 -36.95 16.23
N GLU A 150 14.35 -36.85 15.09
CA GLU A 150 15.30 -37.88 14.65
C GLU A 150 16.43 -38.09 15.66
N LEU A 151 17.02 -37.01 16.18
CA LEU A 151 18.14 -37.11 17.13
C LEU A 151 17.69 -37.65 18.49
N GLN A 152 16.51 -37.27 18.98
CA GLN A 152 15.93 -37.87 20.19
C GLN A 152 15.67 -39.37 20.01
N THR A 153 15.19 -39.79 18.84
CA THR A 153 14.99 -41.20 18.50
C THR A 153 16.32 -41.96 18.49
N LYS A 154 17.33 -41.44 17.79
CA LYS A 154 18.68 -42.02 17.70
C LYS A 154 19.34 -42.13 19.08
N ILE A 155 19.32 -41.08 19.90
CA ILE A 155 19.82 -41.10 21.28
C ILE A 155 19.12 -42.17 22.12
N SER A 156 17.81 -42.36 21.94
CA SER A 156 17.04 -43.37 22.69
C SER A 156 17.42 -44.79 22.29
N MET A 157 17.66 -45.05 21.00
CA MET A 157 18.13 -46.35 20.50
C MET A 157 19.55 -46.66 20.97
N THR A 158 20.52 -45.78 20.70
CA THR A 158 21.93 -45.95 21.12
C THR A 158 22.07 -46.08 22.64
N ARG A 159 21.14 -45.48 23.41
CA ARG A 159 21.08 -45.69 24.86
C ARG A 159 20.66 -47.10 25.25
N SER A 160 19.64 -47.67 24.61
CA SER A 160 19.23 -49.06 24.86
C SER A 160 20.37 -50.03 24.52
N GLU A 161 21.02 -49.83 23.38
CA GLU A 161 22.17 -50.63 22.93
C GLU A 161 23.36 -50.52 23.91
N PHE A 162 23.63 -49.31 24.43
CA PHE A 162 24.66 -49.09 25.46
C PHE A 162 24.31 -49.74 26.80
N ASP A 163 23.07 -49.61 27.27
CA ASP A 163 22.61 -50.20 28.54
C ASP A 163 22.61 -51.76 28.44
N GLU A 164 22.23 -52.34 27.29
CA GLU A 164 22.36 -53.78 27.00
C GLU A 164 23.84 -54.23 26.96
N MET A 165 24.72 -53.48 26.29
CA MET A 165 26.14 -53.80 26.20
C MET A 165 26.88 -53.65 27.54
N SER A 166 26.39 -52.79 28.43
CA SER A 166 26.83 -52.72 29.83
C SER A 166 26.52 -54.03 30.58
N LEU A 167 25.33 -54.60 30.38
CA LEU A 167 24.93 -55.89 30.97
C LEU A 167 25.72 -57.07 30.40
N THR A 168 25.97 -57.13 29.09
CA THR A 168 26.79 -58.20 28.50
C THR A 168 28.24 -58.13 28.97
N MET A 169 28.82 -56.93 29.12
CA MET A 169 30.14 -56.72 29.70
C MET A 169 30.20 -57.19 31.17
N GLN A 170 29.17 -56.92 31.97
CA GLN A 170 29.09 -57.38 33.36
C GLN A 170 29.05 -58.92 33.44
N ASN A 171 28.22 -59.57 32.61
CA ASN A 171 28.10 -61.03 32.58
C ASN A 171 29.40 -61.69 32.13
N ALA A 172 29.99 -61.25 31.00
CA ALA A 172 31.26 -61.79 30.50
C ALA A 172 32.42 -61.64 31.50
N LYS A 173 32.40 -60.60 32.35
CA LYS A 173 33.36 -60.44 33.45
C LYS A 173 33.15 -61.47 34.56
N SER A 174 31.89 -61.71 34.96
CA SER A 174 31.53 -62.74 35.94
C SER A 174 31.95 -64.14 35.47
N ASP A 175 31.67 -64.46 34.20
CA ASP A 175 32.05 -65.76 33.60
C ASP A 175 33.57 -65.94 33.57
N LEU A 176 34.32 -64.90 33.20
CA LEU A 176 35.78 -64.92 33.20
C LEU A 176 36.37 -65.10 34.62
N ASP A 177 35.77 -64.51 35.65
CA ASP A 177 36.22 -64.66 37.04
C ASP A 177 35.86 -66.03 37.64
N SER A 178 34.71 -66.60 37.24
CA SER A 178 34.36 -68.01 37.49
C SER A 178 35.37 -68.96 36.84
N LEU A 179 35.70 -68.76 35.56
CA LEU A 179 36.58 -69.66 34.82
C LEU A 179 38.04 -69.60 35.30
N LYS A 180 38.53 -68.43 35.74
CA LYS A 180 39.82 -68.32 36.48
C LYS A 180 39.84 -69.18 37.73
N SER A 181 38.75 -69.19 38.49
CA SER A 181 38.63 -69.94 39.74
C SER A 181 38.66 -71.45 39.48
N GLN A 182 37.95 -71.91 38.44
CA GLN A 182 37.99 -73.32 38.00
C GLN A 182 39.36 -73.72 37.45
N HIS A 183 40.03 -72.85 36.69
CA HIS A 183 41.39 -73.06 36.17
C HIS A 183 42.40 -73.29 37.31
N GLU A 184 42.36 -72.46 38.36
CA GLU A 184 43.28 -72.58 39.49
C GLU A 184 42.99 -73.82 40.35
N SER A 185 41.73 -74.25 40.48
CA SER A 185 41.39 -75.56 41.08
C SER A 185 42.02 -76.72 40.30
N LYS A 186 41.73 -76.81 38.99
CA LYS A 186 42.29 -77.87 38.11
C LYS A 186 43.82 -77.90 38.11
N LYS A 187 44.47 -76.74 38.16
CA LYS A 187 45.93 -76.61 38.27
C LYS A 187 46.48 -77.20 39.58
N ASN A 188 45.79 -76.97 40.69
CA ASN A 188 46.14 -77.57 41.99
C ASN A 188 45.87 -79.09 42.01
N GLU A 189 44.76 -79.55 41.43
CA GLU A 189 44.45 -80.98 41.23
C GLU A 189 45.54 -81.69 40.40
N ILE A 190 46.03 -81.06 39.33
CA ILE A 190 47.17 -81.56 38.52
C ILE A 190 48.47 -81.59 39.34
N MET A 191 48.73 -80.58 40.18
CA MET A 191 49.92 -80.57 41.04
C MET A 191 49.88 -81.69 42.10
N ILE A 192 48.70 -81.98 42.67
CA ILE A 192 48.53 -83.04 43.66
C ILE A 192 48.68 -84.41 42.98
N THR A 193 47.90 -84.67 41.92
CA THR A 193 47.94 -85.97 41.21
C THR A 193 49.31 -86.29 40.62
N LYS A 194 50.09 -85.29 40.17
CA LYS A 194 51.50 -85.51 39.76
C LYS A 194 52.39 -85.97 40.93
N LYS A 195 52.25 -85.38 42.12
CA LYS A 195 53.02 -85.79 43.31
C LYS A 195 52.63 -87.19 43.80
N GLU A 196 51.35 -87.53 43.74
CA GLU A 196 50.85 -88.86 44.06
C GLU A 196 51.38 -89.91 43.08
N LEU A 197 51.39 -89.59 41.78
CA LEU A 197 51.90 -90.48 40.73
C LEU A 197 53.42 -90.69 40.86
N GLU A 198 54.19 -89.62 41.07
CA GLU A 198 55.62 -89.68 41.43
C GLU A 198 55.90 -90.55 42.68
N PHE A 199 54.99 -90.53 43.67
CA PHE A 199 55.13 -91.33 44.87
C PHE A 199 54.87 -92.82 44.59
N ILE A 200 53.82 -93.15 43.84
CA ILE A 200 53.51 -94.52 43.44
C ILE A 200 54.66 -95.10 42.58
N GLU A 201 55.23 -94.34 41.64
CA GLU A 201 56.39 -94.76 40.85
C GLU A 201 57.59 -95.12 41.73
N LYS A 202 57.89 -94.32 42.76
CA LYS A 202 59.00 -94.56 43.71
C LYS A 202 58.75 -95.80 44.58
N GLU A 203 57.53 -95.97 45.10
CA GLU A 203 57.14 -97.17 45.85
C GLU A 203 57.29 -98.44 45.00
N LEU A 204 56.78 -98.45 43.76
CA LEU A 204 56.85 -99.62 42.89
C LEU A 204 58.27 -99.96 42.39
N ALA A 205 59.17 -98.98 42.32
CA ALA A 205 60.59 -99.24 42.11
C ALA A 205 61.22 -100.05 43.26
N SER A 206 60.67 -99.98 44.48
CA SER A 206 61.17 -100.71 45.65
C SER A 206 60.52 -102.09 45.86
N VAL A 207 59.23 -102.24 45.56
CA VAL A 207 58.44 -103.46 45.85
C VAL A 207 58.64 -104.59 44.83
N GLY A 208 59.14 -104.27 43.63
CA GLY A 208 59.36 -105.22 42.55
C GLY A 208 58.11 -105.44 41.69
N LYS A 209 58.31 -105.64 40.38
CA LYS A 209 57.25 -105.59 39.36
C LYS A 209 56.26 -106.76 39.44
N LYS A 210 55.17 -106.58 40.18
CA LYS A 210 53.95 -107.40 40.07
C LYS A 210 52.99 -106.79 39.05
N ASN A 211 52.25 -107.66 38.36
CA ASN A 211 51.42 -107.27 37.21
C ASN A 211 50.26 -106.33 37.58
N ASP A 212 49.68 -106.49 38.79
CA ASP A 212 48.50 -105.71 39.20
C ASP A 212 48.85 -104.31 39.70
N THR A 213 50.03 -104.12 40.31
CA THR A 213 50.54 -102.79 40.65
C THR A 213 50.84 -101.94 39.42
N GLN A 214 51.20 -102.56 38.30
CA GLN A 214 51.44 -101.85 37.03
C GLN A 214 50.15 -101.26 36.44
N LYS A 215 49.03 -102.00 36.53
CA LYS A 215 47.69 -101.53 36.13
C LYS A 215 47.21 -100.32 36.95
N ILE A 216 47.60 -100.23 38.22
CA ILE A 216 47.24 -99.10 39.10
C ILE A 216 47.94 -97.82 38.62
N VAL A 217 49.21 -97.89 38.20
CA VAL A 217 49.91 -96.76 37.57
C VAL A 217 49.26 -96.39 36.24
N GLU A 218 48.95 -97.36 35.39
CA GLU A 218 48.30 -97.10 34.09
C GLU A 218 46.95 -96.38 34.27
N ALA A 219 46.15 -96.77 35.28
CA ALA A 219 44.92 -96.07 35.65
C ALA A 219 45.17 -94.65 36.17
N ALA A 220 46.18 -94.45 37.04
CA ALA A 220 46.56 -93.13 37.55
C ALA A 220 47.05 -92.20 36.43
N CYS A 221 47.88 -92.71 35.50
CA CYS A 221 48.34 -92.01 34.30
C CYS A 221 47.17 -91.61 33.39
N ALA A 222 46.17 -92.49 33.21
CA ALA A 222 44.97 -92.18 32.43
C ALA A 222 44.13 -91.06 33.09
N VAL A 223 43.97 -91.09 34.42
CA VAL A 223 43.30 -90.03 35.18
C VAL A 223 44.06 -88.71 35.08
N ALA A 224 45.37 -88.70 35.32
CA ALA A 224 46.20 -87.50 35.22
C ALA A 224 46.17 -86.89 33.80
N SER A 225 46.20 -87.73 32.76
CA SER A 225 46.07 -87.32 31.36
C SER A 225 44.70 -86.70 31.06
N ALA A 226 43.62 -87.30 31.59
CA ALA A 226 42.25 -86.77 31.42
C ALA A 226 42.03 -85.44 32.17
N ILE A 227 42.64 -85.25 33.35
CA ILE A 227 42.61 -83.96 34.06
C ILE A 227 43.43 -82.92 33.29
N ASN A 228 44.62 -83.27 32.79
CA ASN A 228 45.45 -82.37 31.99
C ASN A 228 44.72 -81.91 30.71
N ALA A 229 44.05 -82.81 29.99
CA ALA A 229 43.21 -82.46 28.85
C ALA A 229 42.04 -81.52 29.24
N LYS A 230 41.38 -81.76 30.39
CA LYS A 230 40.33 -80.88 30.93
C LYS A 230 40.84 -79.52 31.42
N TYR A 231 42.14 -79.38 31.69
CA TYR A 231 42.81 -78.12 31.99
C TYR A 231 43.18 -77.38 30.70
N GLU A 232 43.74 -78.08 29.70
CA GLU A 232 44.02 -77.51 28.36
C GLU A 232 42.77 -77.08 27.59
N ALA A 233 41.60 -77.63 27.89
CA ALA A 233 40.32 -77.10 27.42
C ALA A 233 39.99 -75.76 28.12
N ALA A 234 40.07 -75.74 29.45
CA ALA A 234 39.74 -74.56 30.26
C ALA A 234 40.70 -73.38 30.03
N THR A 235 41.98 -73.60 29.72
CA THR A 235 42.90 -72.53 29.34
C THR A 235 42.49 -71.87 28.03
N LYS A 236 42.07 -72.65 27.02
CA LYS A 236 41.59 -72.16 25.72
C LYS A 236 40.28 -71.39 25.85
N GLU A 237 39.32 -71.92 26.60
CA GLU A 237 38.06 -71.23 26.93
C GLU A 237 38.32 -69.88 27.63
N LEU A 238 39.24 -69.86 28.59
CA LEU A 238 39.64 -68.65 29.33
C LEU A 238 40.36 -67.63 28.44
N GLU A 239 41.12 -68.07 27.45
CA GLU A 239 41.76 -67.20 26.45
C GLU A 239 40.74 -66.63 25.45
N ILE A 240 39.80 -67.45 24.97
CA ILE A 240 38.69 -66.99 24.12
C ILE A 240 37.83 -65.95 24.85
N LEU A 241 37.47 -66.18 26.12
CA LEU A 241 36.71 -65.21 26.92
C LEU A 241 37.48 -63.91 27.18
N LYS A 242 38.81 -63.95 27.37
CA LYS A 242 39.64 -62.72 27.45
C LYS A 242 39.55 -61.90 26.17
N VAL A 243 39.61 -62.54 25.00
CA VAL A 243 39.52 -61.85 23.69
C VAL A 243 38.12 -61.28 23.49
N ALA A 244 37.07 -62.05 23.78
CA ALA A 244 35.68 -61.59 23.72
C ALA A 244 35.43 -60.39 24.64
N LEU A 245 35.88 -60.45 25.90
CA LEU A 245 35.74 -59.35 26.87
C LEU A 245 36.57 -58.11 26.49
N LYS A 246 37.69 -58.25 25.77
CA LYS A 246 38.40 -57.10 25.20
C LYS A 246 37.57 -56.44 24.09
N ARG A 247 37.00 -57.23 23.18
CA ARG A 247 36.15 -56.74 22.09
C ARG A 247 34.90 -56.03 22.61
N ILE A 248 34.18 -56.62 23.56
CA ILE A 248 32.96 -56.02 24.15
C ILE A 248 33.27 -54.67 24.80
N LYS A 249 34.47 -54.48 25.38
CA LYS A 249 34.89 -53.16 25.92
C LYS A 249 35.16 -52.12 24.83
N GLU A 250 35.70 -52.54 23.69
CA GLU A 250 35.97 -51.66 22.55
C GLU A 250 34.65 -51.22 21.89
N GLU A 251 33.69 -52.13 21.80
CA GLU A 251 32.32 -51.85 21.34
C GLU A 251 31.55 -50.95 22.36
N TYR A 252 31.68 -51.21 23.66
CA TYR A 252 31.08 -50.41 24.75
C TYR A 252 31.56 -48.95 24.77
N GLU A 253 32.88 -48.72 24.69
CA GLU A 253 33.42 -47.36 24.63
C GLU A 253 33.08 -46.68 23.29
N GLY A 254 32.91 -47.44 22.20
CA GLY A 254 32.36 -46.94 20.94
C GLY A 254 30.95 -46.35 21.09
N ALA A 255 29.99 -47.15 21.56
CA ALA A 255 28.60 -46.72 21.75
C ALA A 255 28.47 -45.55 22.75
N LYS A 256 29.30 -45.54 23.80
CA LYS A 256 29.40 -44.44 24.77
C LYS A 256 29.78 -43.11 24.11
N ASN A 257 30.81 -43.12 23.26
CA ASN A 257 31.27 -41.93 22.54
C ASN A 257 30.24 -41.45 21.52
N GLU A 258 29.54 -42.37 20.83
CA GLU A 258 28.45 -42.01 19.91
C GLU A 258 27.26 -41.38 20.66
N LEU A 259 26.86 -41.95 21.79
CA LEU A 259 25.82 -41.40 22.66
C LEU A 259 26.16 -40.00 23.19
N GLU A 260 27.44 -39.72 23.49
CA GLU A 260 27.91 -38.38 23.87
C GLU A 260 27.91 -37.41 22.67
N PHE A 261 28.39 -37.84 21.50
CA PHE A 261 28.33 -37.07 20.26
C PHE A 261 26.88 -36.69 19.87
N LEU A 262 25.95 -37.64 19.92
CA LEU A 262 24.55 -37.40 19.59
C LEU A 262 23.89 -36.43 20.59
N LYS A 263 24.19 -36.53 21.89
CA LYS A 263 23.73 -35.55 22.91
C LYS A 263 24.24 -34.14 22.62
N ASN A 264 25.53 -34.01 22.32
CA ASN A 264 26.14 -32.71 21.97
C ASN A 264 25.51 -32.13 20.70
N LYS A 265 25.21 -32.97 19.69
CA LYS A 265 24.49 -32.54 18.48
C LYS A 265 23.05 -32.11 18.79
N LEU A 266 22.31 -32.84 19.63
CA LEU A 266 20.97 -32.44 20.07
C LEU A 266 20.99 -31.08 20.81
N GLN A 267 22.02 -30.84 21.63
CA GLN A 267 22.19 -29.56 22.33
C GLN A 267 22.55 -28.40 21.39
N SER A 268 23.14 -28.68 20.22
CA SER A 268 23.47 -27.65 19.21
C SER A 268 22.29 -27.16 18.35
N ILE A 269 21.10 -27.75 18.53
CA ILE A 269 19.86 -27.42 17.79
C ILE A 269 18.78 -26.84 18.74
N LYS A 270 19.12 -26.63 20.03
CA LYS A 270 18.23 -26.06 21.07
C LYS A 270 18.66 -24.66 21.49
#